data_AF-A0A0P1A3X2-F1
#
_entry.id   AF-A0A0P1A3X2-F1
#
_cell.length_a   1.000
_cell.length_b   1.000
_cell.length_c   1.000
_cell.angle_alpha   90.00
_cell.angle_beta   90.00
_cell.angle_gamma   90.00
#
_symmetry.space_group_name_H-M   'P 1'
#
loop_
_entity.id
_entity.type
_entity.pdbx_description
1 polymer ?
#
loop_
_entity_poly.entity_id
_entity_poly.type
_entity_poly.pdbx_seq_one_letter_code
_entity_poly.pdbx_strand_id
1 'polypeptide(L)'
;MGFIQIVIFLRSNFSVNYGTSPNFSATLTAPIHKMEFSKSIGSVSQVKVSALRSTSLIDCVDDEVITTRCTTQSTFDQSQPGHSAAKKTLTAVWMFVGFVPLLLQTRSFFRLVTPHKISRTLVAPMSAAKLTSDVETLCPLVGLTIAGTWWNVAVTHYYELEKGRICHFVVPQYNIHGNYVLGAKQTPTDIDISSCKDNSYYFEYFFYHGSISYYAFYEEATGTFCANDNVGYVIVRGLGTYDGNGAKLANDVGDSTYRLSYWYGLFGFFWITYRTFMLRRSYISCKRFGRRCDLLQEPMQFQNCVVFVQESMRLSAHGARNYHRIVLIYFLIEGLMSDLFMLIAQDGLLAKVQYISLGYNLSGVLSILFEMVETMGWIRETPRVLIKRLLFNYETALLGEFACSAAMQHFLTGLNKSSLQRTRPIAEDVSYYVWSLVGHGIIVLGVVFVIASIRSVGAIISVRWLFGSFNLLWTSCCVDTAIGPRCKMILLSGYVWENGMLCYKAKTLKSFGIMKILEKNNNQAIVLHRLNWLTIPRDDLLTIGNINGNFVTHCDERSIVGVVSMIGRALGGPSDLDTTNSLAVVRVAVKQRRPEELLESN
;
A
#
# COMPACT_ATOMS: atom_id res chain seq x y z
N MET A 1 -6.63 -18.98 15.03
CA MET A 1 -7.74 -18.56 15.94
C MET A 1 -7.92 -17.04 16.03
N GLY A 2 -6.90 -16.19 15.87
CA GLY A 2 -7.06 -14.71 15.90
C GLY A 2 -7.97 -14.09 14.83
N PHE A 3 -8.10 -14.73 13.65
CA PHE A 3 -8.99 -14.25 12.57
C PHE A 3 -10.49 -14.41 12.91
N ILE A 4 -10.84 -15.35 13.80
CA ILE A 4 -12.22 -15.58 14.24
C ILE A 4 -12.65 -14.53 15.26
N GLN A 5 -11.75 -14.01 16.10
CA GLN A 5 -12.09 -12.95 17.07
C GLN A 5 -12.40 -11.60 16.43
N ILE A 6 -11.72 -11.24 15.33
CA ILE A 6 -12.02 -9.99 14.59
C ILE A 6 -13.38 -10.10 13.88
N VAL A 7 -13.71 -11.28 13.33
CA VAL A 7 -15.01 -11.54 12.72
C VAL A 7 -16.13 -11.60 13.76
N ILE A 8 -15.88 -12.13 14.97
CA ILE A 8 -16.86 -12.13 16.07
C ILE A 8 -17.11 -10.70 16.59
N PHE A 9 -16.07 -9.88 16.74
CA PHE A 9 -16.21 -8.50 17.21
C PHE A 9 -16.98 -7.60 16.21
N LEU A 10 -16.82 -7.83 14.90
CA LEU A 10 -17.59 -7.13 13.87
C LEU A 10 -19.03 -7.63 13.75
N ARG A 11 -19.32 -8.86 14.19
CA ARG A 11 -20.67 -9.45 14.17
C ARG A 11 -21.51 -9.10 15.41
N SER A 12 -20.88 -8.78 16.54
CA SER A 12 -21.56 -8.49 17.81
C SER A 12 -22.15 -7.08 17.93
N ASN A 13 -21.87 -6.16 16.99
CA ASN A 13 -22.38 -4.77 17.04
C ASN A 13 -23.58 -4.50 16.11
N PHE A 14 -24.15 -5.53 15.47
CA PHE A 14 -25.38 -5.41 14.69
C PHE A 14 -26.22 -6.68 14.81
N SER A 15 -27.11 -6.77 15.80
CA SER A 15 -28.53 -7.10 15.58
C SER A 15 -29.31 -7.11 16.89
N VAL A 16 -30.53 -6.59 16.79
CA VAL A 16 -31.58 -6.49 17.81
C VAL A 16 -32.25 -7.86 18.04
N ASN A 17 -32.71 -8.06 19.28
CA ASN A 17 -33.58 -9.11 19.83
C ASN A 17 -34.48 -9.88 18.85
N TYR A 18 -34.52 -11.21 18.98
CA TYR A 18 -35.74 -11.99 19.23
C TYR A 18 -35.34 -13.34 19.88
N GLY A 19 -36.13 -13.77 20.87
CA GLY A 19 -35.78 -14.83 21.80
C GLY A 19 -36.24 -16.26 21.44
N THR A 20 -36.04 -17.11 22.43
CA THR A 20 -36.59 -18.46 22.69
C THR A 20 -36.03 -19.66 21.89
N SER A 21 -35.32 -20.52 22.65
CA SER A 21 -35.02 -21.95 22.44
C SER A 21 -36.31 -22.81 22.55
N PRO A 22 -36.38 -24.14 22.25
CA PRO A 22 -35.37 -25.16 22.63
C PRO A 22 -35.11 -26.39 21.71
N ASN A 23 -33.98 -27.05 22.02
CA ASN A 23 -33.65 -28.49 21.99
C ASN A 23 -33.89 -29.34 20.72
N PHE A 24 -32.80 -29.93 20.19
CA PHE A 24 -32.78 -31.36 19.83
C PHE A 24 -31.34 -31.90 19.81
N SER A 25 -31.15 -33.08 20.41
CA SER A 25 -29.91 -33.87 20.41
C SER A 25 -30.09 -35.07 19.50
N ALA A 26 -29.07 -35.42 18.70
CA ALA A 26 -28.97 -36.74 18.08
C ALA A 26 -27.53 -37.03 17.65
N THR A 27 -27.06 -38.20 18.08
CA THR A 27 -25.77 -38.86 17.81
C THR A 27 -25.99 -39.95 16.74
N LEU A 28 -25.04 -40.18 15.82
CA LEU A 28 -24.65 -41.49 15.19
C LEU A 28 -23.72 -41.23 13.97
N THR A 29 -22.41 -41.53 14.02
CA THR A 29 -21.69 -42.74 13.51
C THR A 29 -21.62 -42.99 11.98
N ALA A 30 -20.41 -42.76 11.42
CA ALA A 30 -19.62 -43.51 10.39
C ALA A 30 -20.26 -43.88 8.99
N PRO A 31 -19.49 -44.27 7.93
CA PRO A 31 -18.05 -44.58 7.84
C PRO A 31 -17.28 -43.99 6.62
N ILE A 32 -15.96 -44.18 6.68
CA ILE A 32 -14.93 -43.93 5.67
C ILE A 32 -14.90 -45.09 4.67
N HIS A 33 -14.96 -44.82 3.37
CA HIS A 33 -14.63 -45.78 2.32
C HIS A 33 -13.33 -45.39 1.58
N LYS A 34 -12.43 -46.37 1.52
CA LYS A 34 -11.15 -46.38 0.79
C LYS A 34 -11.35 -47.30 -0.43
N MET A 35 -10.97 -46.89 -1.64
CA MET A 35 -10.62 -47.84 -2.71
C MET A 35 -9.76 -47.20 -3.80
N GLU A 36 -8.79 -47.98 -4.27
CA GLU A 36 -7.66 -47.67 -5.13
C GLU A 36 -7.91 -47.93 -6.63
N PHE A 37 -7.08 -47.25 -7.45
CA PHE A 37 -6.50 -47.60 -8.76
C PHE A 37 -7.37 -48.13 -9.93
N SER A 38 -7.25 -47.46 -11.09
CA SER A 38 -6.75 -48.12 -12.32
C SER A 38 -6.26 -47.12 -13.39
N LYS A 39 -5.14 -47.46 -14.02
CA LYS A 39 -4.67 -46.91 -15.30
C LYS A 39 -5.39 -47.65 -16.43
N SER A 40 -5.84 -46.91 -17.46
CA SER A 40 -6.18 -47.46 -18.77
C SER A 40 -5.73 -46.47 -19.85
N ILE A 41 -4.88 -46.96 -20.75
CA ILE A 41 -4.50 -46.35 -22.01
C ILE A 41 -5.49 -46.86 -23.07
N GLY A 42 -6.06 -45.96 -23.86
CA GLY A 42 -6.84 -46.31 -25.04
C GLY A 42 -7.01 -45.10 -25.96
N SER A 43 -6.30 -45.11 -27.09
CA SER A 43 -6.42 -44.16 -28.20
C SER A 43 -7.70 -44.42 -29.00
N VAL A 44 -8.48 -43.40 -29.38
CA VAL A 44 -9.26 -43.38 -30.63
C VAL A 44 -9.50 -41.92 -31.11
N SER A 45 -9.13 -41.70 -32.38
CA SER A 45 -9.55 -40.70 -33.38
C SER A 45 -9.39 -39.19 -33.12
N GLN A 46 -8.43 -38.61 -33.84
CA GLN A 46 -8.46 -37.23 -34.33
C GLN A 46 -9.73 -36.95 -35.13
N VAL A 47 -10.63 -36.13 -34.60
CA VAL A 47 -11.55 -35.34 -35.43
C VAL A 47 -10.88 -33.98 -35.63
N LYS A 48 -10.35 -33.76 -36.83
CA LYS A 48 -9.96 -32.45 -37.34
C LYS A 48 -11.20 -31.57 -37.42
N VAL A 49 -11.46 -30.79 -36.37
CA VAL A 49 -12.23 -29.55 -36.52
C VAL A 49 -11.23 -28.48 -36.89
N SER A 50 -11.27 -28.08 -38.16
CA SER A 50 -10.55 -26.95 -38.73
C SER A 50 -10.67 -25.73 -37.82
N ALA A 51 -9.56 -25.36 -37.17
CA ALA A 51 -9.43 -24.15 -36.39
C ALA A 51 -9.73 -22.94 -37.29
N LEU A 52 -10.84 -22.26 -37.00
CA LEU A 52 -11.16 -20.96 -37.59
C LEU A 52 -10.02 -19.98 -37.26
N ARG A 53 -9.45 -19.37 -38.31
CA ARG A 53 -8.38 -18.36 -38.26
C ARG A 53 -8.54 -17.39 -37.08
N SER A 54 -7.52 -17.35 -36.22
CA SER A 54 -7.23 -16.21 -35.33
C SER A 54 -7.13 -14.92 -36.16
N THR A 55 -8.09 -14.03 -36.01
CA THR A 55 -8.06 -12.68 -36.59
C THR A 55 -7.20 -11.76 -35.72
N SER A 56 -6.08 -11.29 -36.27
CA SER A 56 -5.06 -10.47 -35.60
C SER A 56 -5.48 -9.01 -35.40
N LEU A 57 -5.21 -8.45 -34.22
CA LEU A 57 -5.17 -7.01 -33.93
C LEU A 57 -4.19 -6.28 -34.87
N ILE A 58 -4.59 -5.11 -35.35
CA ILE A 58 -3.82 -4.26 -36.26
C ILE A 58 -3.62 -2.89 -35.59
N ASP A 59 -2.38 -2.50 -35.33
CA ASP A 59 -2.04 -1.17 -34.82
C ASP A 59 -1.80 -0.25 -36.04
N CYS A 60 -2.45 0.91 -36.10
CA CYS A 60 -2.34 1.86 -37.22
C CYS A 60 -2.03 3.29 -36.75
N VAL A 61 -1.20 3.99 -37.52
CA VAL A 61 -0.91 5.44 -37.38
C VAL A 61 -1.93 6.22 -38.20
N ASP A 62 -2.60 7.20 -37.58
CA ASP A 62 -3.40 8.19 -38.29
C ASP A 62 -2.44 9.30 -38.79
N ASP A 63 -1.93 9.18 -40.02
CA ASP A 63 -1.29 10.31 -40.72
C ASP A 63 -2.36 11.09 -41.49
N GLU A 64 -2.32 12.42 -41.44
CA GLU A 64 -3.24 13.35 -42.16
C GLU A 64 -3.19 13.23 -43.70
N VAL A 65 -2.47 12.26 -44.25
CA VAL A 65 -2.34 12.01 -45.69
C VAL A 65 -2.40 10.50 -45.97
N ILE A 66 -3.61 9.99 -46.23
CA ILE A 66 -4.05 8.79 -47.02
C ILE A 66 -3.19 7.48 -47.01
N THR A 67 -2.18 7.34 -46.16
CA THR A 67 -1.37 6.10 -46.06
C THR A 67 -1.33 5.60 -44.64
N THR A 68 -2.37 4.86 -44.26
CA THR A 68 -2.44 4.15 -42.98
C THR A 68 -1.38 3.04 -42.94
N ARG A 69 -0.29 3.24 -42.19
CA ARG A 69 0.71 2.18 -41.95
C ARG A 69 0.18 1.26 -40.85
N CYS A 70 -0.35 0.12 -41.27
CA CYS A 70 -0.96 -0.86 -40.38
C CYS A 70 -0.03 -2.07 -40.18
N THR A 71 0.28 -2.42 -38.93
CA THR A 71 1.14 -3.56 -38.60
C THR A 71 0.39 -4.55 -37.70
N THR A 72 0.46 -5.85 -38.02
CA THR A 72 -0.15 -6.91 -37.21
C THR A 72 0.60 -7.14 -35.90
N GLN A 73 -0.11 -7.47 -34.82
CA GLN A 73 0.47 -7.64 -33.48
C GLN A 73 1.55 -8.75 -33.39
N SER A 74 1.57 -9.73 -34.30
CA SER A 74 2.63 -10.75 -34.41
C SER A 74 3.93 -10.19 -35.03
N THR A 75 3.82 -9.29 -36.00
CA THR A 75 4.95 -8.61 -36.65
C THR A 75 5.45 -7.44 -35.79
N PHE A 76 4.54 -6.85 -35.00
CA PHE A 76 4.81 -5.87 -33.94
C PHE A 76 5.78 -6.42 -32.90
N ASP A 77 5.80 -7.73 -32.62
CA ASP A 77 6.75 -8.32 -31.67
C ASP A 77 8.17 -8.49 -32.25
N GLN A 78 8.33 -8.53 -33.58
CA GLN A 78 9.61 -8.83 -34.28
C GLN A 78 10.36 -7.62 -34.88
N SER A 79 9.75 -6.44 -34.99
CA SER A 79 10.38 -5.24 -35.59
C SER A 79 11.62 -4.70 -34.84
N GLN A 80 12.70 -4.36 -35.56
CA GLN A 80 13.96 -3.80 -35.03
C GLN A 80 13.85 -2.31 -34.62
N PRO A 81 14.72 -1.81 -33.71
CA PRO A 81 14.49 -0.58 -32.96
C PRO A 81 15.01 0.68 -33.68
N GLY A 82 14.10 1.47 -34.28
CA GLY A 82 14.29 2.91 -34.45
C GLY A 82 14.08 3.66 -33.13
N HIS A 83 14.80 4.78 -32.91
CA HIS A 83 14.81 5.66 -31.73
C HIS A 83 13.75 5.38 -30.65
N SER A 84 14.07 4.46 -29.73
CA SER A 84 13.11 3.96 -28.73
C SER A 84 13.06 4.85 -27.47
N ALA A 85 12.69 6.11 -27.64
CA ALA A 85 12.73 7.12 -26.58
C ALA A 85 11.67 6.86 -25.49
N ALA A 86 10.44 6.49 -25.86
CA ALA A 86 9.36 6.26 -24.90
C ALA A 86 9.60 4.99 -24.08
N LYS A 87 9.98 3.89 -24.75
CA LYS A 87 10.32 2.62 -24.07
C LYS A 87 11.49 2.77 -23.11
N LYS A 88 12.57 3.48 -23.50
CA LYS A 88 13.73 3.72 -22.64
C LYS A 88 13.33 4.50 -21.39
N THR A 89 12.58 5.60 -21.56
CA THR A 89 12.11 6.42 -20.44
C THR A 89 11.19 5.63 -19.50
N LEU A 90 10.19 4.90 -20.02
CA LEU A 90 9.32 4.05 -19.21
C LEU A 90 10.09 2.98 -18.43
N THR A 91 11.09 2.36 -19.06
CA THR A 91 11.93 1.34 -18.41
C THR A 91 12.78 1.96 -17.30
N ALA A 92 13.35 3.15 -17.52
CA ALA A 92 14.11 3.87 -16.51
C ALA A 92 13.22 4.24 -15.31
N VAL A 93 12.03 4.80 -15.55
CA VAL A 93 11.09 5.13 -14.48
C VAL A 93 10.65 3.88 -13.72
N TRP A 94 10.33 2.78 -14.40
CA TRP A 94 10.02 1.49 -13.76
C TRP A 94 11.15 0.99 -12.86
N MET A 95 12.40 1.15 -13.28
CA MET A 95 13.56 0.75 -12.49
C MET A 95 13.63 1.53 -11.17
N PHE A 96 13.48 2.86 -11.21
CA PHE A 96 13.58 3.70 -10.01
C PHE A 96 12.36 3.59 -9.09
N VAL A 97 11.15 3.61 -9.64
CA VAL A 97 9.91 3.64 -8.85
C VAL A 97 9.48 2.24 -8.39
N GLY A 98 9.89 1.18 -9.11
CA GLY A 98 9.50 -0.20 -8.82
C GLY A 98 10.65 -1.08 -8.32
N PHE A 99 11.68 -1.27 -9.15
CA PHE A 99 12.71 -2.27 -8.91
C PHE A 99 13.63 -1.93 -7.72
N VAL A 100 14.09 -0.68 -7.61
CA VAL A 100 14.94 -0.24 -6.49
C VAL A 100 14.25 -0.44 -5.12
N PRO A 101 12.99 -0.01 -4.92
CA PRO A 101 12.26 -0.32 -3.69
C PRO A 101 12.13 -1.82 -3.39
N LEU A 102 11.89 -2.67 -4.40
CA LEU A 102 11.83 -4.12 -4.20
C LEU A 102 13.18 -4.68 -3.71
N LEU A 103 14.31 -4.20 -4.23
CA LEU A 103 15.63 -4.64 -3.77
C LEU A 103 15.87 -4.27 -2.30
N LEU A 104 15.48 -3.06 -1.90
CA LEU A 104 15.58 -2.61 -0.51
C LEU A 104 14.70 -3.48 0.40
N GLN A 105 13.45 -3.74 0.00
CA GLN A 105 12.54 -4.60 0.76
C GLN A 105 13.07 -6.04 0.86
N THR A 106 13.61 -6.58 -0.23
CA THR A 106 14.20 -7.92 -0.27
C THR A 106 15.42 -8.01 0.64
N ARG A 107 16.28 -6.99 0.66
CA ARG A 107 17.41 -6.90 1.60
C ARG A 107 16.94 -6.88 3.05
N SER A 108 15.92 -6.09 3.38
CA SER A 108 15.36 -6.04 4.74
C SER A 108 14.77 -7.39 5.14
N PHE A 109 14.01 -8.04 4.25
CA PHE A 109 13.47 -9.38 4.46
C PHE A 109 14.59 -10.39 4.79
N PHE A 110 15.66 -10.42 4.00
CA PHE A 110 16.78 -11.32 4.26
C PHE A 110 17.47 -11.04 5.60
N ARG A 111 17.60 -9.78 6.01
CA ARG A 111 18.15 -9.45 7.35
C ARG A 111 17.27 -9.99 8.47
N LEU A 112 15.96 -9.90 8.34
CA LEU A 112 15.00 -10.28 9.39
C LEU A 112 14.74 -11.80 9.45
N VAL A 113 14.86 -12.51 8.33
CA VAL A 113 14.70 -13.98 8.28
C VAL A 113 16.00 -14.73 8.59
N THR A 114 17.14 -14.04 8.64
CA THR A 114 18.43 -14.66 8.99
C THR A 114 18.38 -15.10 10.45
N PRO A 115 18.76 -16.35 10.78
CA PRO A 115 18.82 -16.82 12.15
C PRO A 115 19.74 -15.94 13.00
N HIS A 116 19.26 -15.56 14.17
CA HIS A 116 20.01 -14.74 15.12
C HIS A 116 20.26 -15.48 16.43
N LYS A 117 21.13 -14.93 17.27
CA LYS A 117 21.48 -15.47 18.58
C LYS A 117 21.60 -14.33 19.57
N ILE A 118 21.00 -14.51 20.74
CA ILE A 118 21.05 -13.53 21.83
C ILE A 118 22.44 -13.59 22.48
N SER A 119 23.02 -12.42 22.74
CA SER A 119 24.29 -12.33 23.46
C SER A 119 24.20 -12.98 24.84
N ARG A 120 25.22 -13.78 25.20
CA ARG A 120 25.21 -14.60 26.42
C ARG A 120 25.09 -13.78 27.71
N THR A 121 25.56 -12.54 27.68
CA THR A 121 25.48 -11.57 28.78
C THR A 121 24.04 -11.17 29.11
N LEU A 122 23.12 -11.31 28.17
CA LEU A 122 21.73 -10.87 28.29
C LEU A 122 20.73 -11.99 28.58
N VAL A 123 21.18 -13.25 28.50
CA VAL A 123 20.33 -14.42 28.74
C VAL A 123 20.31 -14.72 30.23
N ALA A 124 19.14 -14.69 30.84
CA ALA A 124 18.96 -15.07 32.24
C ALA A 124 19.05 -16.61 32.38
N PRO A 125 19.84 -17.15 33.32
CA PRO A 125 19.84 -18.58 33.60
C PRO A 125 18.46 -19.05 34.08
N MET A 126 18.01 -20.22 33.61
CA MET A 126 16.70 -20.77 34.01
C MET A 126 16.56 -21.02 35.52
N SER A 127 17.67 -21.17 36.24
CA SER A 127 17.70 -21.36 37.69
C SER A 127 17.71 -20.04 38.50
N ALA A 128 17.85 -18.88 37.85
CA ALA A 128 17.94 -17.61 38.54
C ALA A 128 16.55 -17.18 39.07
N ALA A 129 16.50 -16.76 40.33
CA ALA A 129 15.26 -16.28 40.95
C ALA A 129 14.86 -14.92 40.37
N LYS A 130 13.57 -14.77 40.05
CA LYS A 130 12.97 -13.50 39.63
C LYS A 130 12.75 -12.62 40.87
N LEU A 131 13.41 -11.47 40.91
CA LEU A 131 13.36 -10.51 42.02
C LEU A 131 12.61 -9.24 41.61
N THR A 132 11.74 -8.74 42.49
CA THR A 132 10.90 -7.55 42.25
C THR A 132 11.02 -6.47 43.33
N SER A 133 11.86 -6.67 44.35
CA SER A 133 12.12 -5.68 45.39
C SER A 133 13.12 -4.63 44.91
N ASP A 134 12.85 -3.35 45.19
CA ASP A 134 13.74 -2.21 44.89
C ASP A 134 14.15 -2.09 43.41
N VAL A 135 13.27 -2.51 42.49
CA VAL A 135 13.56 -2.54 41.04
C VAL A 135 13.95 -1.17 40.50
N GLU A 136 13.28 -0.11 40.92
CA GLU A 136 13.52 1.25 40.40
C GLU A 136 14.90 1.80 40.80
N THR A 137 15.44 1.38 41.94
CA THR A 137 16.77 1.81 42.39
C THR A 137 17.88 0.95 41.79
N LEU A 138 17.63 -0.36 41.68
CA LEU A 138 18.60 -1.35 41.21
C LEU A 138 18.69 -1.45 39.68
N CYS A 139 17.64 -1.04 38.98
CA CYS A 139 17.49 -1.08 37.53
C CYS A 139 16.85 0.25 37.07
N PRO A 140 17.60 1.36 37.07
CA PRO A 140 17.04 2.71 36.98
C PRO A 140 16.55 3.13 35.59
N LEU A 141 16.55 2.27 34.57
CA LEU A 141 16.20 2.62 33.19
C LEU A 141 14.74 3.08 33.04
N VAL A 142 14.53 4.32 32.57
CA VAL A 142 13.18 4.88 32.33
C VAL A 142 12.85 5.14 30.86
N GLY A 143 13.86 5.16 29.99
CA GLY A 143 13.67 5.42 28.56
C GLY A 143 14.83 4.95 27.70
N LEU A 144 14.52 4.75 26.42
CA LEU A 144 15.50 4.41 25.38
C LEU A 144 15.41 5.41 24.25
N THR A 145 16.57 5.87 23.78
CA THR A 145 16.70 6.60 22.53
C THR A 145 17.32 5.67 21.50
N ILE A 146 16.49 5.22 20.55
CA ILE A 146 16.88 4.33 19.45
C ILE A 146 16.62 5.09 18.15
N ALA A 147 17.63 5.19 17.31
CA ALA A 147 17.59 5.93 16.06
C ALA A 147 17.03 7.37 16.21
N GLY A 148 17.42 8.04 17.30
CA GLY A 148 16.96 9.37 17.67
C GLY A 148 15.47 9.48 18.05
N THR A 149 14.77 8.37 18.25
CA THR A 149 13.37 8.33 18.73
C THR A 149 13.32 7.88 20.19
N TRP A 150 12.53 8.57 21.00
CA TRP A 150 12.30 8.22 22.40
C TRP A 150 11.27 7.10 22.56
N TRP A 151 11.57 6.11 23.41
CA TRP A 151 10.69 5.01 23.79
C TRP A 151 10.56 4.90 25.31
N ASN A 152 9.33 4.70 25.78
CA ASN A 152 9.03 4.61 27.21
C ASN A 152 9.39 3.22 27.75
N VAL A 153 10.27 3.15 28.74
CA VAL A 153 10.65 1.88 29.34
C VAL A 153 10.08 1.77 30.73
N ALA A 154 9.62 0.56 31.07
CA ALA A 154 9.30 0.17 32.42
C ALA A 154 10.06 -1.10 32.79
N VAL A 155 10.73 -1.10 33.94
CA VAL A 155 11.38 -2.29 34.48
C VAL A 155 10.38 -3.05 35.34
N THR A 156 10.41 -4.37 35.22
CA THR A 156 9.43 -5.28 35.84
C THR A 156 10.06 -6.17 36.90
N HIS A 157 11.25 -6.71 36.63
CA HIS A 157 12.00 -7.56 37.54
C HIS A 157 13.46 -7.62 37.15
N TYR A 158 14.29 -8.21 37.99
CA TYR A 158 15.69 -8.50 37.69
C TYR A 158 16.11 -9.89 38.18
N TYR A 159 17.27 -10.31 37.69
CA TYR A 159 17.96 -11.52 38.08
C TYR A 159 19.35 -11.14 38.59
N GLU A 160 19.68 -11.61 39.79
CA GLU A 160 21.00 -11.43 40.37
C GLU A 160 21.90 -12.62 39.98
N LEU A 161 23.09 -12.33 39.45
CA LEU A 161 24.05 -13.30 38.95
C LEU A 161 25.41 -13.09 39.62
N GLU A 162 26.25 -14.11 39.62
CA GLU A 162 27.62 -14.04 40.17
C GLU A 162 28.46 -12.92 39.55
N LYS A 163 28.16 -12.53 38.30
CA LYS A 163 28.87 -11.50 37.52
C LYS A 163 27.96 -10.35 37.11
N GLY A 164 27.10 -9.90 38.01
CA GLY A 164 26.30 -8.69 37.84
C GLY A 164 24.79 -8.95 37.87
N ARG A 165 24.03 -8.08 37.21
CA ARG A 165 22.56 -8.09 37.25
C ARG A 165 22.00 -7.98 35.84
N ILE A 166 20.98 -8.78 35.56
CA ILE A 166 20.17 -8.66 34.34
C ILE A 166 18.81 -8.09 34.73
N CYS A 167 18.44 -6.97 34.13
CA CYS A 167 17.16 -6.30 34.38
C CYS A 167 16.21 -6.57 33.20
N HIS A 168 14.99 -7.03 33.49
CA HIS A 168 13.95 -7.22 32.48
C HIS A 168 13.10 -5.96 32.35
N PHE A 169 12.93 -5.50 31.12
CA PHE A 169 12.18 -4.31 30.79
C PHE A 169 11.11 -4.57 29.74
N VAL A 170 10.11 -3.69 29.74
CA VAL A 170 9.04 -3.68 28.76
C VAL A 170 8.86 -2.28 28.18
N VAL A 171 8.35 -2.22 26.95
CA VAL A 171 7.74 -1.01 26.39
C VAL A 171 6.24 -1.29 26.27
N PRO A 172 5.44 -0.92 27.29
CA PRO A 172 4.06 -1.40 27.41
C PRO A 172 3.18 -1.11 26.20
N GLN A 173 3.40 0.05 25.56
CA GLN A 173 2.61 0.56 24.45
C GLN A 173 2.84 -0.21 23.15
N TYR A 174 3.90 -1.02 23.08
CA TYR A 174 4.32 -1.67 21.85
C TYR A 174 4.58 -3.17 22.02
N ASN A 175 4.21 -3.79 23.14
CA ASN A 175 4.42 -5.23 23.36
C ASN A 175 5.89 -5.64 23.12
N ILE A 176 6.79 -4.85 23.69
CA ILE A 176 8.22 -5.12 23.67
C ILE A 176 8.62 -5.71 25.02
N HIS A 177 9.39 -6.78 24.99
CA HIS A 177 9.95 -7.47 26.16
C HIS A 177 11.42 -7.74 25.92
N GLY A 178 12.26 -7.46 26.90
CA GLY A 178 13.70 -7.58 26.73
C GLY A 178 14.45 -7.56 28.04
N ASN A 179 15.75 -7.85 27.93
CA ASN A 179 16.67 -7.77 29.05
C ASN A 179 17.78 -6.78 28.73
N TYR A 180 18.27 -6.10 29.75
CA TYR A 180 19.44 -5.25 29.65
C TYR A 180 20.43 -5.52 30.79
N VAL A 181 21.68 -5.14 30.54
CA VAL A 181 22.76 -5.13 31.52
C VAL A 181 23.43 -3.76 31.54
N LEU A 182 23.86 -3.37 32.73
CA LEU A 182 24.70 -2.19 32.94
C LEU A 182 26.11 -2.66 33.27
N GLY A 183 27.08 -2.17 32.50
CA GLY A 183 28.49 -2.49 32.67
C GLY A 183 29.26 -1.41 33.44
N ALA A 184 30.58 -1.45 33.28
CA ALA A 184 31.47 -0.47 33.90
C ALA A 184 31.25 0.94 33.34
N LYS A 185 31.73 1.94 34.09
CA LYS A 185 31.77 3.33 33.67
C LYS A 185 32.57 3.45 32.36
N GLN A 186 32.04 4.19 31.39
CA GLN A 186 32.66 4.36 30.08
C GLN A 186 32.65 5.82 29.64
N THR A 187 33.57 6.18 28.75
CA THR A 187 33.50 7.45 28.04
C THR A 187 32.32 7.41 27.06
N PRO A 188 31.46 8.44 27.02
CA PRO A 188 30.33 8.47 26.11
C PRO A 188 30.77 8.37 24.65
N THR A 189 29.96 7.71 23.83
CA THR A 189 30.08 7.66 22.37
C THR A 189 29.58 8.97 21.73
N ASP A 190 29.99 9.29 20.49
CA ASP A 190 29.68 10.57 19.80
C ASP A 190 28.18 10.92 19.64
N ILE A 191 27.28 9.98 19.93
CA ILE A 191 25.81 10.17 19.89
C ILE A 191 25.29 10.75 21.22
N ASP A 192 26.13 10.80 22.25
CA ASP A 192 25.73 11.14 23.61
C ASP A 192 25.58 12.66 23.86
N ILE A 193 24.56 13.01 24.64
CA ILE A 193 24.30 14.39 25.06
C ILE A 193 25.45 14.85 25.96
N SER A 194 25.99 16.04 25.69
CA SER A 194 27.13 16.63 26.42
C SER A 194 26.95 16.71 27.94
N SER A 195 25.70 16.67 28.42
CA SER A 195 25.32 16.67 29.83
C SER A 195 25.60 15.38 30.59
N CYS A 196 25.98 14.29 29.90
CA CYS A 196 26.14 12.96 30.51
C CYS A 196 27.61 12.50 30.64
N LYS A 197 28.58 13.33 30.24
CA LYS A 197 30.01 12.95 30.16
C LYS A 197 30.60 12.26 31.39
N ASP A 198 30.22 12.71 32.58
CA ASP A 198 30.82 12.23 33.83
C ASP A 198 30.07 11.05 34.45
N ASN A 199 28.87 10.72 33.97
CA ASN A 199 27.97 9.72 34.57
C ASN A 199 27.43 8.72 33.53
N SER A 200 28.32 8.26 32.65
CA SER A 200 28.04 7.32 31.57
C SER A 200 28.51 5.90 31.89
N TYR A 201 27.66 4.93 31.62
CA TYR A 201 27.92 3.50 31.84
C TYR A 201 27.69 2.70 30.55
N TYR A 202 28.44 1.61 30.39
CA TYR A 202 28.19 0.67 29.29
C TYR A 202 26.78 0.10 29.40
N PHE A 203 26.08 0.08 28.28
CA PHE A 203 24.71 -0.39 28.19
C PHE A 203 24.55 -1.34 27.01
N GLU A 204 23.96 -2.50 27.28
CA GLU A 204 23.67 -3.52 26.29
C GLU A 204 22.28 -4.09 26.59
N TYR A 205 21.48 -4.30 25.54
CA TYR A 205 20.19 -4.96 25.67
C TYR A 205 19.83 -5.76 24.42
N PHE A 206 18.88 -6.67 24.60
CA PHE A 206 18.06 -7.15 23.51
C PHE A 206 16.59 -7.00 23.86
N PHE A 207 15.75 -6.92 22.85
CA PHE A 207 14.32 -7.10 23.02
C PHE A 207 13.69 -7.86 21.87
N TYR A 208 12.50 -8.37 22.13
CA TYR A 208 11.55 -8.77 21.12
C TYR A 208 10.34 -7.83 21.09
N HIS A 209 10.00 -7.37 19.89
CA HIS A 209 8.83 -6.56 19.60
C HIS A 209 7.75 -7.43 18.95
N GLY A 210 6.67 -7.73 19.68
CA GLY A 210 5.59 -8.55 19.14
C GLY A 210 4.90 -7.91 17.93
N SER A 211 4.73 -8.69 16.87
CA SER A 211 3.97 -8.28 15.67
C SER A 211 2.44 -8.43 15.90
N ILE A 212 1.63 -8.13 14.89
CA ILE A 212 0.19 -8.46 14.90
C ILE A 212 -0.06 -9.97 14.70
N SER A 213 0.92 -10.68 14.13
CA SER A 213 0.89 -12.12 13.88
C SER A 213 1.63 -12.90 14.96
N TYR A 214 1.82 -14.21 14.79
CA TYR A 214 2.45 -15.12 15.77
C TYR A 214 3.99 -14.98 15.88
N TYR A 215 4.58 -13.85 15.52
CA TYR A 215 6.03 -13.66 15.61
C TYR A 215 6.38 -12.32 16.23
N ALA A 216 7.64 -12.17 16.63
CA ALA A 216 8.21 -10.95 17.15
C ALA A 216 9.50 -10.60 16.40
N PHE A 217 9.78 -9.31 16.27
CA PHE A 217 11.04 -8.81 15.76
C PHE A 217 12.09 -8.74 16.86
N TYR A 218 13.30 -9.19 16.57
CA TYR A 218 14.42 -9.14 17.49
C TYR A 218 15.30 -7.94 17.18
N GLU A 219 15.66 -7.21 18.22
CA GLU A 219 16.70 -6.19 18.20
C GLU A 219 17.71 -6.45 19.31
N GLU A 220 18.99 -6.29 19.01
CA GLU A 220 20.04 -6.23 20.00
C GLU A 220 20.90 -4.99 19.74
N ALA A 221 21.15 -4.22 20.78
CA ALA A 221 21.78 -2.92 20.68
C ALA A 221 22.76 -2.68 21.85
N THR A 222 23.74 -1.84 21.58
CA THR A 222 24.72 -1.39 22.59
C THR A 222 24.87 0.11 22.55
N GLY A 223 25.24 0.71 23.67
CA GLY A 223 25.58 2.12 23.73
C GLY A 223 25.88 2.57 25.14
N THR A 224 25.35 3.73 25.51
CA THR A 224 25.63 4.39 26.79
C THR A 224 24.35 4.60 27.58
N PHE A 225 24.37 4.22 28.85
CA PHE A 225 23.38 4.63 29.83
C PHE A 225 23.84 5.90 30.53
N CYS A 226 22.99 6.92 30.57
CA CYS A 226 23.24 8.13 31.34
C CYS A 226 22.49 8.09 32.67
N ALA A 227 23.22 8.18 33.78
CA ALA A 227 22.62 8.16 35.12
C ALA A 227 21.99 9.50 35.54
N ASN A 228 22.21 10.59 34.81
CA ASN A 228 21.61 11.90 35.13
C ASN A 228 20.14 11.97 34.72
N ASP A 229 19.77 11.33 33.61
CA ASP A 229 18.41 11.31 33.07
C ASP A 229 17.78 9.91 33.05
N ASN A 230 18.56 8.87 33.40
CA ASN A 230 18.18 7.47 33.41
C ASN A 230 17.81 6.89 32.02
N VAL A 231 18.48 7.37 30.98
CA VAL A 231 18.20 7.02 29.57
C VAL A 231 19.32 6.21 28.95
N GLY A 232 18.97 5.19 28.17
CA GLY A 232 19.90 4.48 27.30
C GLY A 232 19.93 5.08 25.89
N TYR A 233 21.11 5.48 25.43
CA TYR A 233 21.38 5.94 24.06
C TYR A 233 22.10 4.82 23.33
N VAL A 234 21.51 4.28 22.26
CA VAL A 234 22.01 3.03 21.66
C VAL A 234 22.10 3.03 20.16
N ILE A 235 22.96 2.13 19.67
CA ILE A 235 23.10 1.78 18.27
C ILE A 235 22.79 0.29 18.12
N VAL A 236 21.94 -0.02 17.13
CA VAL A 236 21.54 -1.38 16.83
C VAL A 236 22.69 -2.19 16.22
N ARG A 237 22.88 -3.41 16.72
CA ARG A 237 23.91 -4.35 16.27
C ARG A 237 23.34 -5.63 15.68
N GLY A 238 22.23 -6.12 16.22
CA GLY A 238 21.60 -7.38 15.84
C GLY A 238 20.14 -7.17 15.44
N LEU A 239 19.71 -7.88 14.40
CA LEU A 239 18.32 -7.93 13.95
C LEU A 239 17.94 -9.37 13.61
N GLY A 240 16.65 -9.68 13.76
CA GLY A 240 16.12 -11.00 13.47
C GLY A 240 14.63 -11.10 13.77
N THR A 241 14.10 -12.31 13.80
CA THR A 241 12.69 -12.58 14.11
C THR A 241 12.56 -13.91 14.84
N TYR A 242 11.51 -14.06 15.65
CA TYR A 242 11.25 -15.29 16.39
C TYR A 242 9.76 -15.61 16.50
N ASP A 243 9.41 -16.90 16.43
CA ASP A 243 8.03 -17.37 16.56
C ASP A 243 7.59 -17.36 18.03
N GLY A 244 7.06 -16.23 18.47
CA GLY A 244 6.50 -16.05 19.80
C GLY A 244 5.82 -14.70 19.92
N ASN A 245 4.69 -14.63 20.62
CA ASN A 245 3.98 -13.39 20.88
C ASN A 245 3.10 -13.48 22.15
N GLY A 246 2.61 -12.34 22.62
CA GLY A 246 1.75 -12.21 23.79
C GLY A 246 2.39 -12.79 25.05
N ALA A 247 1.64 -13.61 25.79
CA ALA A 247 2.11 -14.18 27.05
C ALA A 247 3.36 -15.08 26.88
N LYS A 248 3.55 -15.75 25.74
CA LYS A 248 4.77 -16.53 25.50
C LYS A 248 6.00 -15.64 25.40
N LEU A 249 5.85 -14.46 24.78
CA LEU A 249 6.92 -13.49 24.63
C LEU A 249 7.28 -12.84 25.97
N ALA A 250 6.26 -12.49 26.76
CA ALA A 250 6.45 -11.87 28.08
C ALA A 250 7.14 -12.79 29.10
N ASN A 251 7.13 -14.10 28.87
CA ASN A 251 7.78 -15.09 29.72
C ASN A 251 9.06 -15.68 29.09
N ASP A 252 9.49 -15.18 27.93
CA ASP A 252 10.71 -15.67 27.28
C ASP A 252 11.94 -15.07 27.97
N VAL A 253 12.72 -15.94 28.61
CA VAL A 253 13.98 -15.56 29.29
C VAL A 253 15.19 -15.52 28.36
N GLY A 254 14.99 -15.86 27.08
CA GLY A 254 16.06 -16.02 26.11
C GLY A 254 16.78 -17.36 26.25
N ASP A 255 17.55 -17.73 25.23
CA ASP A 255 18.47 -18.87 25.26
C ASP A 255 19.67 -18.60 24.35
N SER A 256 20.65 -19.50 24.41
CA SER A 256 21.88 -19.40 23.62
C SER A 256 21.81 -20.13 22.27
N THR A 257 20.63 -20.57 21.85
CA THR A 257 20.43 -21.27 20.57
C THR A 257 20.20 -20.28 19.43
N TYR A 258 20.27 -20.78 18.19
CA TYR A 258 19.87 -19.97 17.04
C TYR A 258 18.35 -19.92 16.96
N ARG A 259 17.82 -18.71 16.83
CA ARG A 259 16.39 -18.42 16.75
C ARG A 259 16.05 -17.80 15.41
N LEU A 260 14.88 -18.12 14.89
CA LEU A 260 14.33 -17.55 13.66
C LEU A 260 12.79 -17.66 13.69
N SER A 261 12.08 -16.88 12.87
CA SER A 261 10.64 -17.03 12.66
C SER A 261 10.34 -17.73 11.33
N TYR A 262 9.76 -18.93 11.41
CA TYR A 262 9.26 -19.62 10.21
C TYR A 262 8.00 -18.93 9.70
N TRP A 263 7.20 -18.34 10.60
CA TRP A 263 6.01 -17.57 10.22
C TRP A 263 6.38 -16.38 9.35
N TYR A 264 7.29 -15.53 9.84
CA TYR A 264 7.79 -14.38 9.09
C TYR A 264 8.44 -14.80 7.77
N GLY A 265 9.28 -15.84 7.80
CA GLY A 265 9.94 -16.38 6.62
C GLY A 265 8.94 -16.80 5.53
N LEU A 266 7.89 -17.54 5.90
CA LEU A 266 6.88 -18.03 4.97
C LEU A 266 6.06 -16.89 4.35
N PHE A 267 5.46 -16.03 5.18
CA PHE A 267 4.57 -14.97 4.69
C PHE A 267 5.36 -13.85 3.98
N GLY A 268 6.53 -13.51 4.50
CA GLY A 268 7.45 -12.57 3.85
C GLY A 268 7.92 -13.09 2.48
N PHE A 269 8.23 -14.39 2.36
CA PHE A 269 8.58 -15.00 1.07
C PHE A 269 7.43 -14.90 0.05
N PHE A 270 6.20 -15.23 0.45
CA PHE A 270 5.04 -15.09 -0.44
C PHE A 270 4.81 -13.64 -0.87
N TRP A 271 4.99 -12.69 0.05
CA TRP A 271 4.84 -11.27 -0.24
C TRP A 271 5.89 -10.74 -1.24
N ILE A 272 7.17 -11.04 -1.01
CA ILE A 272 8.26 -10.67 -1.94
C ILE A 272 8.05 -11.31 -3.32
N THR A 273 7.64 -12.59 -3.33
CA THR A 273 7.33 -13.31 -4.56
C THR A 273 6.18 -12.64 -5.32
N TYR A 274 5.10 -12.28 -4.62
CA TYR A 274 3.98 -11.56 -5.20
C TYR A 274 4.39 -10.22 -5.81
N ARG A 275 5.15 -9.40 -5.05
CA ARG A 275 5.67 -8.11 -5.52
C ARG A 275 6.59 -8.26 -6.74
N THR A 276 7.38 -9.33 -6.79
CA THR A 276 8.24 -9.66 -7.94
C THR A 276 7.39 -9.95 -9.18
N PHE A 277 6.33 -10.76 -9.07
CA PHE A 277 5.42 -11.00 -10.19
C PHE A 277 4.68 -9.73 -10.62
N MET A 278 4.25 -8.91 -9.66
CA MET A 278 3.63 -7.61 -9.90
C MET A 278 4.57 -6.67 -10.68
N LEU A 279 5.85 -6.61 -10.33
CA LEU A 279 6.83 -5.80 -11.06
C LEU A 279 7.16 -6.37 -12.43
N ARG A 280 7.22 -7.70 -12.58
CA ARG A 280 7.39 -8.36 -13.88
C ARG A 280 6.23 -8.02 -14.83
N ARG A 281 4.98 -8.05 -14.38
CA ARG A 281 3.84 -7.65 -15.23
C ARG A 281 3.91 -6.17 -15.61
N SER A 282 4.29 -5.31 -14.68
CA SER A 282 4.46 -3.87 -14.93
C SER A 282 5.56 -3.62 -15.97
N TYR A 283 6.71 -4.29 -15.85
CA TYR A 283 7.81 -4.20 -16.82
C TYR A 283 7.36 -4.54 -18.24
N ILE A 284 6.63 -5.66 -18.39
CA ILE A 284 6.16 -6.11 -19.70
C ILE A 284 5.13 -5.12 -20.26
N SER A 285 4.21 -4.61 -19.42
CA SER A 285 3.25 -3.56 -19.81
C SER A 285 3.97 -2.29 -20.30
N CYS A 286 4.93 -1.79 -19.54
CA CYS A 286 5.76 -0.63 -19.90
C CYS A 286 6.52 -0.84 -21.21
N LYS A 287 7.10 -2.04 -21.40
CA LYS A 287 7.83 -2.38 -22.62
C LYS A 287 6.91 -2.41 -23.85
N ARG A 288 5.72 -3.01 -23.74
CA ARG A 288 4.73 -3.10 -24.83
C ARG A 288 4.17 -1.74 -25.17
N PHE A 289 3.71 -0.99 -24.16
CA PHE A 289 3.14 0.33 -24.35
C PHE A 289 4.17 1.32 -24.89
N GLY A 290 5.41 1.29 -24.39
CA GLY A 290 6.51 2.12 -24.90
C GLY A 290 6.85 1.81 -26.35
N ARG A 291 6.90 0.53 -26.74
CA ARG A 291 7.10 0.13 -28.15
C ARG A 291 5.97 0.63 -29.04
N ARG A 292 4.71 0.58 -28.55
CA ARG A 292 3.56 1.09 -29.29
C ARG A 292 3.67 2.60 -29.50
N CYS A 293 4.01 3.35 -28.45
CA CYS A 293 4.25 4.79 -28.56
C CYS A 293 5.36 5.12 -29.56
N ASP A 294 6.49 4.40 -29.51
CA ASP A 294 7.61 4.61 -30.44
C ASP A 294 7.17 4.35 -31.90
N LEU A 295 6.37 3.31 -32.15
CA LEU A 295 5.86 2.97 -33.48
C LEU A 295 4.82 3.95 -34.00
N LEU A 296 3.97 4.47 -33.12
CA LEU A 296 3.00 5.52 -33.43
C LEU A 296 3.64 6.91 -33.50
N GLN A 297 4.96 7.02 -33.36
CA GLN A 297 5.72 8.29 -33.32
C GLN A 297 5.19 9.29 -32.29
N GLU A 298 4.76 8.74 -31.16
CA GLU A 298 3.95 9.44 -30.17
C GLU A 298 4.79 9.65 -28.89
N PRO A 299 5.44 10.80 -28.70
CA PRO A 299 6.38 11.00 -27.60
C PRO A 299 5.69 10.92 -26.23
N MET A 300 6.44 10.41 -25.25
CA MET A 300 6.00 10.31 -23.86
C MET A 300 6.85 11.23 -22.98
N GLN A 301 6.21 12.24 -22.40
CA GLN A 301 6.86 13.10 -21.41
C GLN A 301 7.12 12.32 -20.10
N PHE A 302 8.15 12.73 -19.36
CA PHE A 302 8.54 12.07 -18.12
C PHE A 302 7.40 11.93 -17.11
N GLN A 303 6.60 12.99 -16.90
CA GLN A 303 5.45 12.96 -15.99
C GLN A 303 4.42 11.89 -16.40
N ASN A 304 4.14 11.77 -17.70
CA ASN A 304 3.21 10.76 -18.23
C ASN A 304 3.76 9.34 -18.06
N CYS A 305 5.08 9.16 -18.19
CA CYS A 305 5.74 7.88 -17.89
C CYS A 305 5.58 7.48 -16.42
N VAL A 306 5.73 8.43 -15.49
CA VAL A 306 5.54 8.17 -14.05
C VAL A 306 4.12 7.71 -13.76
N VAL A 307 3.11 8.38 -14.30
CA VAL A 307 1.70 8.00 -14.15
C VAL A 307 1.45 6.59 -14.69
N PHE A 308 1.88 6.30 -15.91
CA PHE A 308 1.68 4.97 -16.52
C PHE A 308 2.36 3.86 -15.70
N VAL A 309 3.62 4.08 -15.29
CA VAL A 309 4.37 3.13 -14.47
C VAL A 309 3.65 2.87 -13.15
N GLN A 310 3.18 3.91 -12.46
CA GLN A 310 2.45 3.77 -11.19
C GLN A 310 1.12 3.01 -11.35
N GLU A 311 0.35 3.27 -12.41
CA GLU A 311 -0.87 2.50 -12.72
C GLU A 311 -0.54 1.03 -13.02
N SER A 312 0.52 0.76 -13.79
CA SER A 312 0.92 -0.60 -14.13
C SER A 312 1.42 -1.43 -12.93
N MET A 313 1.86 -0.76 -11.86
CA MET A 313 2.32 -1.34 -10.59
C MET A 313 1.22 -1.44 -9.53
N ARG A 314 -0.05 -1.26 -9.91
CA ARG A 314 -1.19 -1.50 -9.01
C ARG A 314 -1.08 -2.85 -8.32
N LEU A 315 -1.44 -2.95 -7.04
CA LEU A 315 -1.39 -4.21 -6.30
C LEU A 315 -2.49 -5.16 -6.75
N SER A 316 -3.76 -4.73 -6.75
CA SER A 316 -4.90 -5.56 -7.17
C SER A 316 -4.95 -5.69 -8.71
N ALA A 317 -5.29 -6.89 -9.20
CA ALA A 317 -5.59 -7.08 -10.61
C ALA A 317 -6.97 -6.52 -10.97
N HIS A 318 -7.20 -6.25 -12.26
CA HIS A 318 -8.53 -5.89 -12.74
C HIS A 318 -9.50 -7.06 -12.54
N GLY A 319 -10.68 -6.77 -11.99
CA GLY A 319 -11.67 -7.78 -11.62
C GLY A 319 -11.39 -8.49 -10.28
N ALA A 320 -10.43 -8.03 -9.48
CA ALA A 320 -10.20 -8.55 -8.14
C ALA A 320 -11.44 -8.40 -7.25
N ARG A 321 -11.92 -9.51 -6.68
CA ARG A 321 -12.95 -9.51 -5.62
C ARG A 321 -12.39 -9.03 -4.27
N ASN A 322 -13.28 -8.61 -3.37
CA ASN A 322 -12.91 -8.08 -2.04
C ASN A 322 -12.14 -9.07 -1.16
N TYR A 323 -12.40 -10.38 -1.22
CA TYR A 323 -11.60 -11.34 -0.45
C TYR A 323 -10.14 -11.40 -0.91
N HIS A 324 -9.86 -11.23 -2.22
CA HIS A 324 -8.49 -11.12 -2.71
C HIS A 324 -7.82 -9.86 -2.16
N ARG A 325 -8.56 -8.74 -2.10
CA ARG A 325 -8.07 -7.48 -1.53
C ARG A 325 -7.77 -7.59 -0.04
N ILE A 326 -8.59 -8.35 0.71
CA ILE A 326 -8.32 -8.65 2.14
C ILE A 326 -7.01 -9.41 2.30
N VAL A 327 -6.76 -10.43 1.45
CA VAL A 327 -5.48 -11.17 1.47
C VAL A 327 -4.30 -10.23 1.15
N LEU A 328 -4.45 -9.33 0.18
CA LEU A 328 -3.42 -8.34 -0.13
C LEU A 328 -3.18 -7.35 1.03
N ILE A 329 -4.23 -6.91 1.71
CA ILE A 329 -4.11 -6.05 2.91
C ILE A 329 -3.32 -6.77 3.98
N TYR A 330 -3.59 -8.05 4.24
CA TYR A 330 -2.83 -8.82 5.22
C TYR A 330 -1.33 -8.84 4.88
N PHE A 331 -0.95 -9.21 3.66
CA PHE A 331 0.46 -9.18 3.26
C PHE A 331 1.09 -7.78 3.31
N LEU A 332 0.31 -6.75 2.98
CA LEU A 332 0.76 -5.35 3.05
C LEU A 332 0.99 -4.89 4.49
N ILE A 333 0.16 -5.33 5.44
CA ILE A 333 0.36 -5.09 6.87
C ILE A 333 1.63 -5.78 7.36
N GLU A 334 1.86 -7.04 6.99
CA GLU A 334 3.11 -7.76 7.34
C GLU A 334 4.36 -7.05 6.79
N GLY A 335 4.29 -6.56 5.55
CA GLY A 335 5.35 -5.73 4.98
C GLY A 335 5.53 -4.39 5.71
N LEU A 336 4.43 -3.73 6.09
CA LEU A 336 4.45 -2.46 6.82
C LEU A 336 5.05 -2.60 8.22
N MET A 337 4.76 -3.70 8.93
CA MET A 337 5.37 -3.99 10.23
C MET A 337 6.89 -4.16 10.12
N SER A 338 7.37 -4.81 9.04
CA SER A 338 8.81 -4.92 8.77
C SER A 338 9.44 -3.55 8.53
N ASP A 339 8.83 -2.71 7.70
CA ASP A 339 9.34 -1.35 7.42
C ASP A 339 9.34 -0.47 8.67
N LEU A 340 8.29 -0.55 9.50
CA LEU A 340 8.19 0.18 10.77
C LEU A 340 9.25 -0.27 11.77
N PHE A 341 9.53 -1.57 11.84
CA PHE A 341 10.60 -2.09 12.70
C PHE A 341 11.99 -1.69 12.19
N MET A 342 12.23 -1.74 10.88
CA MET A 342 13.51 -1.32 10.31
C MET A 342 13.80 0.17 10.54
N LEU A 343 12.76 0.98 10.61
CA LEU A 343 12.83 2.42 10.88
C LEU A 343 13.30 2.73 12.30
N ILE A 344 12.94 1.90 13.29
CA ILE A 344 13.47 2.05 14.65
C ILE A 344 14.89 1.46 14.78
N ALA A 345 15.21 0.48 13.94
CA ALA A 345 16.47 -0.24 14.01
C ALA A 345 17.62 0.38 13.19
N GLN A 346 17.35 1.37 12.33
CA GLN A 346 18.36 1.97 11.47
C GLN A 346 18.46 3.48 11.64
N ASP A 347 19.69 3.95 11.63
CA ASP A 347 20.03 5.37 11.60
C ASP A 347 20.48 5.85 10.22
N GLY A 348 20.40 7.17 10.01
CA GLY A 348 20.99 7.85 8.87
C GLY A 348 20.16 7.87 7.58
N LEU A 349 20.84 7.95 6.43
CA LEU A 349 20.17 8.12 5.12
C LEU A 349 19.29 6.92 4.74
N LEU A 350 19.65 5.72 5.16
CA LEU A 350 18.85 4.51 4.90
C LEU A 350 17.53 4.53 5.66
N ALA A 351 17.51 5.07 6.89
CA ALA A 351 16.29 5.28 7.67
C ALA A 351 15.34 6.24 6.94
N LYS A 352 15.87 7.35 6.41
CA LYS A 352 15.10 8.31 5.59
C LYS A 352 14.44 7.66 4.37
N VAL A 353 15.15 6.75 3.69
CA VAL A 353 14.58 5.99 2.57
C VAL A 353 13.49 5.01 3.03
N GLN A 354 13.64 4.40 4.20
CA GLN A 354 12.62 3.51 4.77
C GLN A 354 11.33 4.24 5.15
N TYR A 355 11.42 5.47 5.68
CA TYR A 355 10.23 6.29 5.92
C TYR A 355 9.42 6.55 4.64
N ILE A 356 10.08 6.72 3.48
CA ILE A 356 9.39 6.85 2.18
C ILE A 356 8.69 5.53 1.81
N SER A 357 9.34 4.38 2.05
CA SER A 357 8.72 3.06 1.84
C SER A 357 7.47 2.86 2.71
N LEU A 358 7.55 3.25 3.99
CA LEU A 358 6.44 3.19 4.93
C LEU A 358 5.24 4.01 4.43
N GLY A 359 5.48 5.27 4.01
CA GLY A 359 4.46 6.12 3.42
C GLY A 359 3.82 5.49 2.19
N TYR A 360 4.61 4.92 1.29
CA TYR A 360 4.12 4.25 0.08
C TYR A 360 3.26 3.01 0.39
N ASN A 361 3.68 2.19 1.36
CA ASN A 361 2.92 1.00 1.77
C ASN A 361 1.60 1.39 2.43
N LEU A 362 1.59 2.42 3.29
CA LEU A 362 0.37 2.93 3.93
C LEU A 362 -0.60 3.57 2.91
N SER A 363 -0.06 4.32 1.95
CA SER A 363 -0.79 4.82 0.78
C SER A 363 -1.40 3.68 -0.04
N GLY A 364 -0.70 2.55 -0.16
CA GLY A 364 -1.21 1.31 -0.73
C GLY A 364 -2.39 0.72 0.06
N VAL A 365 -2.34 0.72 1.40
CA VAL A 365 -3.45 0.27 2.26
C VAL A 365 -4.67 1.15 2.00
N LEU A 366 -4.50 2.48 2.03
CA LEU A 366 -5.58 3.44 1.78
C LEU A 366 -6.21 3.26 0.40
N SER A 367 -5.39 3.03 -0.63
CA SER A 367 -5.85 2.75 -2.00
C SER A 367 -6.68 1.48 -2.08
N ILE A 368 -6.23 0.36 -1.49
CA ILE A 368 -6.96 -0.91 -1.55
C ILE A 368 -8.28 -0.81 -0.77
N LEU A 369 -8.28 -0.16 0.39
CA LEU A 369 -9.49 0.07 1.18
C LEU A 369 -10.51 0.89 0.38
N PHE A 370 -10.07 1.98 -0.27
CA PHE A 370 -10.96 2.78 -1.10
C PHE A 370 -11.49 1.98 -2.30
N GLU A 371 -10.66 1.19 -2.98
CA GLU A 371 -11.11 0.29 -4.05
C GLU A 371 -12.18 -0.70 -3.58
N MET A 372 -12.04 -1.24 -2.36
CA MET A 372 -13.06 -2.13 -1.77
C MET A 372 -14.39 -1.39 -1.64
N VAL A 373 -14.38 -0.19 -1.05
CA VAL A 373 -15.58 0.63 -0.86
C VAL A 373 -16.20 1.03 -2.21
N GLU A 374 -15.38 1.40 -3.20
CA GLU A 374 -15.83 1.75 -4.55
C GLU A 374 -16.51 0.55 -5.24
N THR A 375 -15.92 -0.65 -5.15
CA THR A 375 -16.53 -1.85 -5.73
C THR A 375 -17.78 -2.36 -5.00
N MET A 376 -17.99 -1.94 -3.76
CA MET A 376 -19.23 -2.25 -3.03
C MET A 376 -20.39 -1.32 -3.42
N GLY A 377 -20.14 -0.23 -4.14
CA GLY A 377 -21.17 0.74 -4.54
C GLY A 377 -21.74 1.54 -3.38
N TRP A 378 -21.02 1.64 -2.26
CA TRP A 378 -21.51 2.31 -1.03
C TRP A 378 -21.49 3.83 -1.09
N ILE A 379 -20.79 4.42 -2.06
CA ILE A 379 -20.62 5.86 -2.20
C ILE A 379 -21.26 6.32 -3.51
N ARG A 380 -22.04 7.41 -3.45
CA ARG A 380 -22.61 8.07 -4.64
C ARG A 380 -21.51 8.69 -5.51
N GLU A 381 -21.82 8.98 -6.77
CA GLU A 381 -20.83 9.45 -7.75
C GLU A 381 -20.11 10.76 -7.34
N THR A 382 -20.86 11.79 -6.93
CA THR A 382 -20.29 13.08 -6.52
C THR A 382 -19.27 12.95 -5.36
N PRO A 383 -19.61 12.32 -4.21
CA PRO A 383 -18.62 12.12 -3.14
C PRO A 383 -17.49 11.16 -3.54
N ARG A 384 -17.75 10.14 -4.37
CA ARG A 384 -16.71 9.24 -4.90
C ARG A 384 -15.63 10.03 -5.63
N VAL A 385 -16.05 10.88 -6.56
CA VAL A 385 -15.16 11.72 -7.37
C VAL A 385 -14.43 12.76 -6.51
N LEU A 386 -15.12 13.40 -5.56
CA LEU A 386 -14.52 14.35 -4.62
C LEU A 386 -13.38 13.70 -3.82
N ILE A 387 -13.64 12.53 -3.22
CA ILE A 387 -12.64 11.79 -2.44
C ILE A 387 -11.46 11.40 -3.34
N LYS A 388 -11.73 10.90 -4.55
CA LYS A 388 -10.69 10.52 -5.52
C LYS A 388 -9.81 11.72 -5.91
N ARG A 389 -10.41 12.89 -6.13
CA ARG A 389 -9.70 14.13 -6.46
C ARG A 389 -8.86 14.69 -5.32
N LEU A 390 -9.36 14.61 -4.09
CA LEU A 390 -8.65 15.14 -2.92
C LEU A 390 -7.52 14.21 -2.43
N LEU A 391 -7.80 12.90 -2.32
CA LEU A 391 -6.91 11.95 -1.65
C LEU A 391 -6.10 11.08 -2.61
N PHE A 392 -6.61 10.83 -3.82
CA PHE A 392 -6.05 9.89 -4.78
C PHE A 392 -5.72 10.56 -6.11
N ASN A 393 -4.91 11.61 -6.07
CA ASN A 393 -4.36 12.27 -7.25
C ASN A 393 -2.83 12.18 -7.30
N TYR A 394 -2.27 12.12 -8.51
CA TYR A 394 -0.84 11.95 -8.76
C TYR A 394 0.01 13.14 -8.33
N GLU A 395 -0.53 14.36 -8.37
CA GLU A 395 0.21 15.58 -8.02
C GLU A 395 0.57 15.65 -6.53
N THR A 396 -0.36 15.28 -5.65
CA THR A 396 -0.15 15.33 -4.20
C THR A 396 0.13 13.97 -3.59
N ALA A 397 0.03 12.90 -4.38
CA ALA A 397 0.30 11.51 -3.99
C ALA A 397 1.59 11.38 -3.19
N LEU A 398 2.69 12.00 -3.62
CA LEU A 398 3.99 11.84 -2.94
C LEU A 398 4.24 12.89 -1.87
N LEU A 399 3.54 14.03 -1.92
CA LEU A 399 3.76 15.15 -1.01
C LEU A 399 3.44 14.77 0.45
N GLY A 400 2.33 14.05 0.65
CA GLY A 400 1.93 13.56 1.97
C GLY A 400 2.96 12.61 2.56
N GLU A 401 3.45 11.65 1.76
CA GLU A 401 4.47 10.68 2.16
C GLU A 401 5.80 11.33 2.51
N PHE A 402 6.27 12.30 1.72
CA PHE A 402 7.52 13.01 2.02
C PHE A 402 7.43 13.86 3.28
N ALA A 403 6.34 14.60 3.46
CA ALA A 403 6.14 15.41 4.66
C ALA A 403 6.02 14.54 5.91
N CYS A 404 5.27 13.44 5.82
CA CYS A 404 5.17 12.48 6.91
C CYS A 404 6.52 11.84 7.24
N SER A 405 7.28 11.42 6.22
CA SER A 405 8.63 10.88 6.38
C SER A 405 9.57 11.85 7.11
N ALA A 406 9.47 13.16 6.85
CA ALA A 406 10.31 14.16 7.51
C ALA A 406 9.91 14.41 8.98
N ALA A 407 8.61 14.33 9.30
CA ALA A 407 8.08 14.65 10.63
C ALA A 407 7.94 13.44 11.57
N MET A 408 8.04 12.21 11.06
CA MET A 408 7.69 10.99 11.80
C MET A 408 8.48 10.81 13.10
N GLN A 409 9.79 11.05 13.10
CA GLN A 409 10.63 10.91 14.29
C GLN A 409 10.19 11.84 15.43
N HIS A 410 9.87 13.09 15.09
CA HIS A 410 9.33 14.06 16.04
C HIS A 410 7.94 13.66 16.53
N PHE A 411 7.09 13.17 15.63
CA PHE A 411 5.76 12.68 15.97
C PHE A 411 5.81 11.50 16.95
N LEU A 412 6.63 10.48 16.68
CA LEU A 412 6.78 9.31 17.55
C LEU A 412 7.35 9.70 18.93
N THR A 413 8.38 10.55 18.95
CA THR A 413 8.96 11.06 20.20
C THR A 413 7.94 11.85 21.01
N GLY A 414 7.20 12.76 20.38
CA GLY A 414 6.16 13.55 21.05
C GLY A 414 5.01 12.68 21.56
N LEU A 415 4.60 11.68 20.77
CA LEU A 415 3.56 10.73 21.15
C LEU A 415 3.98 9.88 22.35
N ASN A 416 5.21 9.36 22.36
CA ASN A 416 5.70 8.58 23.49
C ASN A 416 5.86 9.43 24.76
N LYS A 417 6.28 10.69 24.65
CA LYS A 417 6.36 11.63 25.79
C LYS A 417 5.00 12.18 26.26
N SER A 418 3.90 11.77 25.63
CA SER A 418 2.54 12.18 26.03
C SER A 418 2.03 11.37 27.24
N SER A 419 0.71 11.41 27.48
CA SER A 419 0.04 10.58 28.49
C SER A 419 0.30 9.08 28.31
N LEU A 420 0.72 8.62 27.12
CA LEU A 420 1.14 7.24 26.86
C LEU A 420 2.22 6.74 27.82
N GLN A 421 3.12 7.61 28.30
CA GLN A 421 4.16 7.23 29.26
C GLN A 421 3.60 6.59 30.53
N ARG A 422 2.37 6.96 30.94
CA ARG A 422 1.74 6.49 32.19
C ARG A 422 0.79 5.30 32.00
N THR A 423 0.85 4.63 30.85
CA THR A 423 -0.14 3.59 30.48
C THR A 423 0.28 2.16 30.85
N ARG A 424 1.39 2.00 31.59
CA ARG A 424 1.84 0.69 32.10
C ARG A 424 0.74 -0.08 32.85
N PRO A 425 0.03 0.51 33.83
CA PRO A 425 -0.97 -0.25 34.60
C PRO A 425 -2.07 -0.82 33.70
N ILE A 426 -2.51 -0.03 32.71
CA ILE A 426 -3.53 -0.45 31.73
C ILE A 426 -3.04 -1.64 30.89
N ALA A 427 -1.76 -1.62 30.49
CA ALA A 427 -1.17 -2.72 29.73
C ALA A 427 -1.04 -4.01 30.58
N GLU A 428 -0.77 -3.88 31.88
CA GLU A 428 -0.72 -5.02 32.81
C GLU A 428 -2.13 -5.60 33.04
N ASP A 429 -3.15 -4.75 33.14
CA ASP A 429 -4.55 -5.17 33.36
C ASP A 429 -5.16 -5.88 32.14
N VAL A 430 -4.89 -5.41 30.92
CA VAL A 430 -5.52 -5.93 29.69
C VAL A 430 -4.65 -6.93 28.94
N SER A 431 -3.32 -6.82 29.08
CA SER A 431 -2.22 -7.45 28.32
C SER A 431 -1.49 -6.49 27.37
N TYR A 432 -0.16 -6.64 27.37
CA TYR A 432 0.74 -5.90 26.49
C TYR A 432 0.41 -6.05 25.00
N TYR A 433 -0.07 -7.23 24.58
CA TYR A 433 -0.45 -7.48 23.18
C TYR A 433 -1.64 -6.61 22.75
N VAL A 434 -2.73 -6.60 23.52
CA VAL A 434 -3.92 -5.81 23.19
C VAL A 434 -3.61 -4.32 23.28
N TRP A 435 -2.88 -3.90 24.31
CA TRP A 435 -2.49 -2.50 24.46
C TRP A 435 -1.58 -2.03 23.32
N SER A 436 -0.73 -2.91 22.79
CA SER A 436 0.07 -2.61 21.61
C SER A 436 -0.74 -2.37 20.34
N LEU A 437 -1.90 -3.01 20.17
CA LEU A 437 -2.80 -2.72 19.06
C LEU A 437 -3.36 -1.30 19.16
N VAL A 438 -3.64 -0.84 20.38
CA VAL A 438 -4.07 0.54 20.63
C VAL A 438 -2.92 1.52 20.34
N GLY A 439 -1.72 1.24 20.85
CA GLY A 439 -0.52 2.06 20.61
C GLY A 439 -0.19 2.22 19.12
N HIS A 440 -0.09 1.10 18.40
CA HIS A 440 0.10 1.13 16.94
C HIS A 440 -1.07 1.75 16.19
N GLY A 441 -2.31 1.54 16.67
CA GLY A 441 -3.50 2.17 16.10
C GLY A 441 -3.43 3.70 16.16
N ILE A 442 -2.98 4.28 17.28
CA ILE A 442 -2.78 5.73 17.42
C ILE A 442 -1.74 6.23 16.41
N ILE A 443 -0.62 5.52 16.26
CA ILE A 443 0.43 5.88 15.27
C ILE A 443 -0.16 5.86 13.86
N VAL A 444 -0.74 4.72 13.45
CA VAL A 444 -1.26 4.55 12.09
C VAL A 444 -2.35 5.57 11.77
N LEU A 445 -3.31 5.79 12.68
CA LEU A 445 -4.37 6.78 12.48
C LEU A 445 -3.83 8.20 12.41
N GLY A 446 -2.88 8.57 13.27
CA GLY A 446 -2.24 9.89 13.23
C GLY A 446 -1.50 10.12 11.92
N VAL A 447 -0.76 9.12 11.44
CA VAL A 447 -0.06 9.17 10.15
C VAL A 447 -1.02 9.28 8.99
N VAL A 448 -2.06 8.44 8.94
CA VAL A 448 -3.10 8.49 7.89
C VAL A 448 -3.78 9.86 7.88
N PHE A 449 -4.10 10.42 9.05
CA PHE A 449 -4.71 11.74 9.17
C PHE A 449 -3.82 12.84 8.57
N VAL A 450 -2.52 12.85 8.88
CA VAL A 450 -1.57 13.83 8.34
C VAL A 450 -1.43 13.69 6.83
N ILE A 451 -1.25 12.47 6.32
CA ILE A 451 -1.14 12.21 4.87
C ILE A 451 -2.41 12.69 4.15
N ALA A 452 -3.59 12.30 4.64
CA ALA A 452 -4.86 12.68 4.04
C ALA A 452 -5.07 14.20 4.07
N SER A 453 -4.70 14.87 5.16
CA SER A 453 -4.82 16.32 5.30
C SER A 453 -3.90 17.06 4.33
N ILE A 454 -2.61 16.68 4.26
CA ILE A 454 -1.64 17.31 3.36
C ILE A 454 -2.04 17.11 1.90
N ARG A 455 -2.48 15.90 1.53
CA ARG A 455 -2.95 15.62 0.17
C ARG A 455 -4.17 16.43 -0.21
N SER A 456 -5.14 16.53 0.70
CA SER A 456 -6.37 17.30 0.50
C SER A 456 -6.07 18.79 0.34
N VAL A 457 -5.27 19.36 1.25
CA VAL A 457 -4.87 20.77 1.20
C VAL A 457 -4.08 21.06 -0.09
N GLY A 458 -3.11 20.19 -0.41
CA GLY A 458 -2.35 20.30 -1.66
C GLY A 458 -3.26 20.26 -2.89
N ALA A 459 -4.24 19.35 -2.92
CA ALA A 459 -5.17 19.21 -4.05
C ALA A 459 -6.04 20.46 -4.19
N ILE A 460 -6.57 21.00 -3.09
CA ILE A 460 -7.36 22.24 -3.07
C ILE A 460 -6.53 23.41 -3.63
N ILE A 461 -5.28 23.56 -3.18
CA ILE A 461 -4.37 24.62 -3.66
C ILE A 461 -4.06 24.43 -5.14
N SER A 462 -3.73 23.21 -5.58
CA SER A 462 -3.44 22.90 -6.98
C SER A 462 -4.63 23.19 -7.89
N VAL A 463 -5.85 22.80 -7.48
CA VAL A 463 -7.07 23.08 -8.23
C VAL A 463 -7.33 24.58 -8.32
N ARG A 464 -7.17 25.31 -7.19
CA ARG A 464 -7.36 26.76 -7.17
C ARG A 464 -6.37 27.50 -8.07
N TRP A 465 -5.14 27.01 -8.16
CA TRP A 465 -4.09 27.60 -9.00
C TRP A 465 -4.31 27.29 -10.48
N LEU A 466 -4.59 26.03 -10.81
CA LEU A 466 -4.70 25.59 -12.21
C LEU A 466 -6.01 26.02 -12.90
N PHE A 467 -7.13 26.03 -12.17
CA PHE A 467 -8.46 26.23 -12.76
C PHE A 467 -9.14 27.51 -12.27
N GLY A 468 -8.58 28.21 -11.29
CA GLY A 468 -9.18 29.41 -10.70
C GLY A 468 -10.46 29.17 -9.87
N SER A 469 -10.99 27.94 -9.86
CA SER A 469 -12.25 27.55 -9.24
C SER A 469 -12.17 26.15 -8.64
N PHE A 470 -12.97 25.89 -7.60
CA PHE A 470 -13.10 24.58 -6.95
C PHE A 470 -14.13 23.67 -7.62
N ASN A 471 -14.80 24.11 -8.69
CA ASN A 471 -15.80 23.32 -9.41
C ASN A 471 -15.25 21.96 -9.86
N LEU A 472 -13.97 21.92 -10.23
CA LEU A 472 -13.27 20.69 -10.58
C LEU A 472 -13.37 19.63 -9.47
N LEU A 473 -13.53 19.95 -8.19
CA LEU A 473 -13.60 18.93 -7.15
C LEU A 473 -14.94 18.16 -7.15
N TRP A 474 -16.01 18.76 -7.67
CA TRP A 474 -17.37 18.24 -7.56
C TRP A 474 -18.00 17.83 -8.89
N THR A 475 -17.56 18.42 -10.02
CA THR A 475 -18.17 18.17 -11.33
C THR A 475 -17.93 16.74 -11.83
N SER A 476 -18.99 15.98 -12.13
CA SER A 476 -18.85 14.63 -12.68
C SER A 476 -18.23 14.66 -14.10
N CYS A 477 -17.53 13.59 -14.46
CA CYS A 477 -16.99 13.38 -15.81
C CYS A 477 -17.33 11.95 -16.24
N CYS A 478 -17.96 11.78 -17.41
CA CYS A 478 -18.34 10.46 -17.91
C CYS A 478 -17.17 9.48 -18.04
N VAL A 479 -15.95 10.00 -18.28
CA VAL A 479 -14.72 9.20 -18.31
C VAL A 479 -14.33 8.70 -16.92
N ASP A 480 -14.50 9.49 -15.84
CA ASP A 480 -14.26 9.03 -14.46
C ASP A 480 -15.20 7.88 -14.08
N THR A 481 -16.44 7.92 -14.60
CA THR A 481 -17.43 6.86 -14.44
C THR A 481 -17.06 5.60 -15.24
N ALA A 482 -16.68 5.75 -16.51
CA ALA A 482 -16.31 4.63 -17.38
C ALA A 482 -15.04 3.90 -16.90
N ILE A 483 -14.03 4.65 -16.45
CA ILE A 483 -12.82 4.11 -15.86
C ILE A 483 -13.12 3.43 -14.52
N GLY A 484 -13.94 4.06 -13.67
CA GLY A 484 -14.37 3.50 -12.40
C GLY A 484 -13.18 3.08 -11.51
N PRO A 485 -13.21 1.87 -10.92
CA PRO A 485 -12.14 1.38 -10.03
C PRO A 485 -10.88 0.94 -10.79
N ARG A 486 -10.87 0.95 -12.14
CA ARG A 486 -9.77 0.43 -12.96
C ARG A 486 -8.53 1.31 -12.90
N CYS A 487 -8.70 2.62 -12.70
CA CYS A 487 -7.59 3.56 -12.48
C CYS A 487 -7.42 3.81 -10.97
N LYS A 488 -6.17 3.70 -10.50
CA LYS A 488 -5.80 3.82 -9.09
C LYS A 488 -5.92 5.27 -8.63
N MET A 489 -5.38 6.21 -9.39
CA MET A 489 -5.34 7.64 -9.03
C MET A 489 -5.65 8.49 -10.25
N ILE A 490 -6.05 9.73 -10.04
CA ILE A 490 -6.34 10.67 -11.13
C ILE A 490 -5.22 11.71 -11.30
N LEU A 491 -5.25 12.43 -12.42
CA LEU A 491 -4.33 13.53 -12.69
C LEU A 491 -5.11 14.85 -12.75
N LEU A 492 -5.01 15.70 -11.72
CA LEU A 492 -5.77 16.95 -11.59
C LEU A 492 -5.46 17.94 -12.73
N SER A 493 -4.18 18.11 -13.05
CA SER A 493 -3.70 18.91 -14.18
C SER A 493 -4.08 18.33 -15.55
N GLY A 494 -4.55 17.07 -15.55
CA GLY A 494 -4.95 16.33 -16.72
C GLY A 494 -6.32 16.70 -17.28
N TYR A 495 -7.14 17.43 -16.53
CA TYR A 495 -8.45 17.91 -16.96
C TYR A 495 -8.37 19.23 -17.75
N VAL A 496 -9.40 19.50 -18.54
CA VAL A 496 -9.64 20.73 -19.29
C VAL A 496 -11.14 21.02 -19.33
N TRP A 497 -11.51 22.30 -19.31
CA TRP A 497 -12.88 22.74 -19.56
C TRP A 497 -13.05 23.04 -21.05
N GLU A 498 -13.95 22.31 -21.72
CA GLU A 498 -14.31 22.53 -23.12
C GLU A 498 -15.82 22.74 -23.22
N ASN A 499 -16.26 23.87 -23.77
CA ASN A 499 -17.68 24.21 -23.93
C ASN A 499 -18.49 24.08 -22.62
N GLY A 500 -17.90 24.47 -21.48
CA GLY A 500 -18.52 24.37 -20.16
C GLY A 500 -18.56 22.94 -19.58
N MET A 501 -17.99 21.96 -20.27
CA MET A 501 -17.93 20.56 -19.85
C MET A 501 -16.54 20.18 -19.36
N LEU A 502 -16.49 19.31 -18.34
CA LEU A 502 -15.24 18.79 -17.81
C LEU A 502 -14.75 17.58 -18.63
N CYS A 503 -13.58 17.71 -19.23
CA CYS A 503 -12.96 16.70 -20.08
C CYS A 503 -11.54 16.35 -19.64
N TYR A 504 -11.09 15.15 -20.00
CA TYR A 504 -9.68 14.76 -19.92
C TYR A 504 -8.96 15.14 -21.21
N LYS A 505 -7.76 15.71 -21.07
CA LYS A 505 -6.85 15.94 -22.20
C LYS A 505 -6.42 14.61 -22.81
N ALA A 506 -6.28 14.57 -24.14
CA ALA A 506 -5.75 13.41 -24.88
C ALA A 506 -4.45 12.84 -24.27
N LYS A 507 -3.49 13.72 -23.96
CA LYS A 507 -2.21 13.34 -23.33
C LYS A 507 -2.37 12.63 -21.97
N THR A 508 -3.43 12.95 -21.23
CA THR A 508 -3.73 12.34 -19.93
C THR A 508 -4.33 10.95 -20.10
N LEU A 509 -5.23 10.78 -21.07
CA LEU A 509 -5.77 9.46 -21.40
C LEU A 509 -4.64 8.51 -21.83
N LYS A 510 -3.69 9.03 -22.63
CA LYS A 510 -2.47 8.32 -22.99
C LYS A 510 -1.61 7.96 -21.77
N SER A 511 -1.46 8.84 -20.79
CA SER A 511 -0.66 8.53 -19.59
C SER A 511 -1.29 7.44 -18.71
N PHE A 512 -2.62 7.30 -18.73
CA PHE A 512 -3.31 6.15 -18.13
C PHE A 512 -3.23 4.86 -18.97
N GLY A 513 -2.65 4.92 -20.17
CA GLY A 513 -2.62 3.79 -21.10
C GLY A 513 -3.95 3.54 -21.82
N ILE A 514 -4.85 4.52 -21.83
CA ILE A 514 -6.14 4.45 -22.52
C ILE A 514 -5.94 4.79 -24.00
N MET A 515 -6.47 3.94 -24.86
CA MET A 515 -6.40 4.09 -26.32
C MET A 515 -7.81 4.04 -26.93
N LYS A 516 -7.93 4.37 -28.22
CA LYS A 516 -9.16 4.16 -28.98
C LYS A 516 -9.04 2.90 -29.82
N ILE A 517 -10.15 2.20 -29.97
CA ILE A 517 -10.31 1.18 -30.99
C ILE A 517 -11.42 1.57 -31.96
N LEU A 518 -11.17 1.34 -33.24
CA LEU A 518 -12.20 1.35 -34.27
C LEU A 518 -12.65 -0.09 -34.52
N GLU A 519 -13.89 -0.38 -34.12
CA GLU A 519 -14.52 -1.68 -34.36
C GLU A 519 -15.00 -1.79 -35.81
N LYS A 520 -15.20 -3.02 -36.31
CA LYS A 520 -15.68 -3.29 -37.68
C LYS A 520 -16.99 -2.58 -38.03
N ASN A 521 -17.80 -2.22 -37.03
CA ASN A 521 -19.08 -1.54 -37.21
C ASN A 521 -18.94 -0.01 -37.26
N ASN A 522 -17.72 0.53 -37.43
CA ASN A 522 -17.40 1.96 -37.34
C ASN A 522 -17.64 2.61 -35.95
N ASN A 523 -17.92 1.80 -34.93
CA ASN A 523 -18.03 2.28 -33.55
C ASN A 523 -16.64 2.49 -32.96
N GLN A 524 -16.47 3.62 -32.28
CA GLN A 524 -15.26 3.92 -31.53
C GLN A 524 -15.47 3.54 -30.06
N ALA A 525 -14.48 2.93 -29.45
CA ALA A 525 -14.54 2.58 -28.03
C ALA A 525 -13.20 2.86 -27.34
N ILE A 526 -13.24 3.14 -26.05
CA ILE A 526 -12.04 3.26 -25.22
C ILE A 526 -11.58 1.88 -24.77
N VAL A 527 -10.28 1.64 -24.89
CA VAL A 527 -9.64 0.38 -24.48
C VAL A 527 -8.53 0.65 -23.46
N LEU A 528 -8.36 -0.29 -22.54
CA LEU A 528 -7.34 -0.27 -21.49
C LEU A 528 -6.62 -1.63 -21.44
N HIS A 529 -5.34 -1.63 -21.05
CA HIS A 529 -4.62 -2.87 -20.75
C HIS A 529 -5.12 -3.51 -19.44
N ARG A 530 -5.71 -4.70 -19.56
CA ARG A 530 -6.15 -5.55 -18.46
C ARG A 530 -4.95 -6.17 -17.75
N LEU A 531 -4.65 -5.63 -16.58
CA LEU A 531 -3.74 -6.25 -15.61
C LEU A 531 -4.38 -7.49 -14.98
N ASN A 532 -3.86 -8.68 -15.29
CA ASN A 532 -4.19 -9.92 -14.59
C ASN A 532 -3.25 -10.15 -13.40
N TRP A 533 -3.60 -11.11 -12.54
CA TRP A 533 -2.82 -11.44 -11.34
C TRP A 533 -1.37 -11.81 -11.66
N LEU A 534 -1.19 -12.85 -12.48
CA LEU A 534 0.14 -13.42 -12.81
C LEU A 534 0.36 -13.55 -14.33
N THR A 535 -0.70 -13.81 -15.08
CA THR A 535 -0.63 -14.02 -16.53
C THR A 535 -0.54 -12.69 -17.26
N ILE A 536 0.16 -12.71 -18.39
CA ILE A 536 0.32 -11.51 -19.24
C ILE A 536 -0.05 -11.93 -20.66
N PRO A 537 -1.36 -12.06 -20.95
CA PRO A 537 -1.83 -12.47 -22.27
C PRO A 537 -1.33 -11.49 -23.33
N ARG A 538 -1.20 -11.96 -24.57
CA ARG A 538 -0.82 -11.10 -25.70
C ARG A 538 -1.98 -10.16 -26.08
N ASP A 539 -3.20 -10.67 -25.99
CA ASP A 539 -4.44 -9.91 -26.17
C ASP A 539 -4.94 -9.42 -24.80
N ASP A 540 -4.24 -8.45 -24.24
CA ASP A 540 -4.53 -7.90 -22.91
C ASP A 540 -5.38 -6.63 -22.95
N LEU A 541 -5.83 -6.20 -24.12
CA LEU A 541 -6.69 -5.02 -24.24
C LEU A 541 -8.15 -5.36 -23.93
N LEU A 542 -8.82 -4.44 -23.24
CA LEU A 542 -10.21 -4.57 -22.81
C LEU A 542 -10.98 -3.30 -23.17
N THR A 543 -12.13 -3.45 -23.82
CA THR A 543 -13.06 -2.33 -24.05
C THR A 543 -13.81 -1.99 -22.76
N ILE A 544 -13.80 -0.70 -22.38
CA ILE A 544 -14.41 -0.23 -21.12
C ILE A 544 -15.50 0.83 -21.32
N GLY A 545 -15.68 1.34 -22.54
CA GLY A 545 -16.76 2.27 -22.86
C GLY A 545 -16.80 2.65 -24.34
N ASN A 546 -17.97 3.05 -24.84
CA ASN A 546 -18.17 3.49 -26.21
C ASN A 546 -17.99 5.02 -26.31
N ILE A 547 -17.35 5.48 -27.38
CA ILE A 547 -17.09 6.90 -27.65
C ILE A 547 -18.15 7.42 -28.61
N ASN A 548 -18.96 8.37 -28.13
CA ASN A 548 -19.94 9.10 -28.94
C ASN A 548 -19.58 10.59 -28.92
N GLY A 549 -18.90 11.06 -29.95
CA GLY A 549 -18.32 12.41 -29.96
C GLY A 549 -17.28 12.57 -28.85
N ASN A 550 -17.49 13.52 -27.94
CA ASN A 550 -16.61 13.72 -26.78
C ASN A 550 -17.02 12.87 -25.57
N PHE A 551 -18.19 12.23 -25.59
CA PHE A 551 -18.74 11.50 -24.46
C PHE A 551 -18.31 10.04 -24.47
N VAL A 552 -18.23 9.44 -23.29
CA VAL A 552 -17.98 8.02 -23.09
C VAL A 552 -19.13 7.41 -22.30
N THR A 553 -19.77 6.39 -22.87
CA THR A 553 -20.79 5.61 -22.18
C THR A 553 -20.23 4.26 -21.75
N HIS A 554 -20.56 3.81 -20.54
CA HIS A 554 -20.09 2.52 -20.04
C HIS A 554 -20.65 1.38 -20.89
N CYS A 555 -19.82 0.38 -21.20
CA CYS A 555 -20.24 -0.83 -21.93
C CYS A 555 -19.77 -2.09 -21.22
N ASP A 556 -20.40 -3.23 -21.52
CA ASP A 556 -19.93 -4.52 -21.04
C ASP A 556 -18.55 -4.87 -21.58
N GLU A 557 -17.77 -5.53 -20.73
CA GLU A 557 -16.42 -5.97 -21.05
C GLU A 557 -16.44 -6.97 -22.20
N ARG A 558 -15.76 -6.65 -23.31
CA ARG A 558 -15.65 -7.53 -24.48
C ARG A 558 -14.24 -7.62 -25.03
N SER A 559 -13.90 -8.79 -25.56
CA SER A 559 -12.64 -9.04 -26.27
C SER A 559 -12.62 -8.34 -27.62
N ILE A 560 -11.41 -7.97 -28.05
CA ILE A 560 -11.22 -7.02 -29.13
C ILE A 560 -11.13 -7.67 -30.51
N VAL A 561 -11.77 -7.02 -31.49
CA VAL A 561 -11.51 -7.16 -32.93
C VAL A 561 -11.55 -5.77 -33.59
N GLY A 562 -10.39 -5.20 -33.95
CA GLY A 562 -10.35 -3.87 -34.58
C GLY A 562 -8.96 -3.25 -34.70
N VAL A 563 -8.93 -2.01 -35.15
CA VAL A 563 -7.71 -1.20 -35.29
C VAL A 563 -7.51 -0.33 -34.06
N VAL A 564 -6.35 -0.43 -33.42
CA VAL A 564 -6.02 0.36 -32.21
C VAL A 564 -5.17 1.57 -32.59
N SER A 565 -5.51 2.73 -32.04
CA SER A 565 -4.76 3.97 -32.20
C SER A 565 -4.90 4.88 -30.98
N MET A 566 -4.16 6.00 -30.94
CA MET A 566 -4.19 6.94 -29.82
C MET A 566 -5.43 7.85 -29.87
N ILE A 567 -5.90 8.27 -28.70
CA ILE A 567 -6.97 9.26 -28.59
C ILE A 567 -6.35 10.64 -28.84
N GLY A 568 -6.72 11.30 -29.93
CA GLY A 568 -6.20 12.62 -30.31
C GLY A 568 -7.01 13.82 -29.81
N ARG A 569 -8.17 13.60 -29.17
CA ARG A 569 -9.07 14.67 -28.68
C ARG A 569 -9.36 14.55 -27.19
N ALA A 570 -9.90 15.62 -26.60
CA ALA A 570 -10.40 15.55 -25.23
C ALA A 570 -11.70 14.74 -25.17
N LEU A 571 -11.87 13.97 -24.10
CA LEU A 571 -13.09 13.20 -23.83
C LEU A 571 -13.64 13.52 -22.45
N GLY A 572 -14.95 13.70 -22.33
CA GLY A 572 -15.63 14.03 -21.09
C GLY A 572 -17.01 14.61 -21.31
N GLY A 573 -17.54 15.27 -20.27
CA GLY A 573 -18.92 15.71 -20.20
C GLY A 573 -19.70 15.08 -19.04
N PRO A 574 -20.93 15.54 -18.77
CA PRO A 574 -21.80 14.98 -17.74
C PRO A 574 -21.97 13.46 -17.90
N SER A 575 -22.05 12.75 -16.77
CA SER A 575 -22.34 11.32 -16.76
C SER A 575 -23.83 11.08 -17.00
N ASP A 576 -24.20 9.95 -17.63
CA ASP A 576 -25.61 9.58 -17.90
C ASP A 576 -26.51 9.59 -16.64
N LEU A 577 -25.93 9.38 -15.46
CA LEU A 577 -26.60 9.46 -14.15
C LEU A 577 -27.04 10.90 -13.78
N ASP A 578 -26.34 11.93 -14.26
CA ASP A 578 -26.72 13.33 -14.08
C ASP A 578 -27.68 13.82 -15.18
N THR A 579 -27.77 13.12 -16.31
CA THR A 579 -28.66 13.49 -17.42
C THR A 579 -30.13 13.42 -17.00
N THR A 580 -30.49 12.50 -16.10
CA THR A 580 -31.83 12.43 -15.50
C THR A 580 -32.20 13.65 -14.64
N ASN A 581 -31.23 14.34 -14.03
CA ASN A 581 -31.48 15.58 -13.26
C ASN A 581 -31.24 16.84 -14.10
N SER A 582 -30.34 16.80 -15.08
CA SER A 582 -30.03 17.93 -15.96
C SER A 582 -31.15 18.24 -16.96
N LEU A 583 -31.89 17.22 -17.45
CA LEU A 583 -33.07 17.43 -18.29
C LEU A 583 -34.21 18.17 -17.54
N ALA A 584 -34.21 18.15 -16.20
CA ALA A 584 -35.14 18.95 -15.39
C ALA A 584 -34.69 20.41 -15.24
N VAL A 585 -33.37 20.69 -15.23
CA VAL A 585 -32.82 22.05 -15.06
C VAL A 585 -32.75 22.80 -16.39
N VAL A 586 -32.46 22.13 -17.51
CA VAL A 586 -32.41 22.77 -18.84
C VAL A 586 -33.81 23.18 -19.33
N ARG A 587 -34.89 22.54 -18.86
CA ARG A 587 -36.28 22.96 -19.18
C ARG A 587 -36.72 24.25 -18.50
N VAL A 588 -36.00 24.77 -17.50
CA VAL A 588 -36.38 26.01 -16.79
C VAL A 588 -35.68 27.25 -17.35
N ALA A 589 -34.63 27.10 -18.18
CA ALA A 589 -33.83 28.22 -18.69
C ALA A 589 -34.10 28.60 -20.17
N VAL A 590 -35.23 28.20 -20.74
CA VAL A 590 -35.71 28.72 -22.04
C VAL A 590 -37.11 29.30 -21.88
N LYS A 591 -37.20 30.47 -21.23
CA LYS A 591 -38.30 31.40 -21.46
C LYS A 591 -37.75 32.56 -22.30
N GLN A 592 -37.97 32.45 -23.61
CA GLN A 592 -37.71 33.48 -24.61
C GLN A 592 -38.17 34.86 -24.10
N ARG A 593 -37.26 35.85 -24.08
CA ARG A 593 -37.66 37.25 -24.22
C ARG A 593 -38.02 37.48 -25.68
N ARG A 594 -39.31 37.79 -25.90
CA ARG A 594 -39.85 38.33 -27.14
C ARG A 594 -39.36 39.78 -27.29
N PRO A 595 -38.89 40.24 -28.47
CA PRO A 595 -38.67 41.65 -28.73
C PRO A 595 -39.99 42.25 -29.23
N GLU A 596 -40.54 43.23 -28.51
CA GLU A 596 -41.56 44.14 -29.04
C GLU A 596 -40.95 45.53 -29.21
N GLU A 597 -41.01 45.93 -30.47
CA GLU A 597 -41.02 47.22 -31.16
C GLU A 597 -40.68 48.55 -30.47
N LEU A 598 -40.02 49.36 -31.30
CA LEU A 598 -39.78 50.79 -31.25
C LEU A 598 -41.05 51.64 -31.05
N LEU A 599 -40.77 52.87 -30.60
CA LEU A 599 -41.41 54.17 -30.91
C LEU A 599 -42.34 54.83 -29.87
N GLU A 600 -41.97 56.10 -29.63
CA GLU A 600 -42.77 57.30 -29.28
C GLU A 600 -42.59 57.96 -27.90
N SER A 601 -41.97 59.16 -27.98
CA SER A 601 -42.25 60.44 -27.28
C SER A 601 -42.52 60.44 -25.77
N ASN A 602 -41.60 61.01 -24.98
CA ASN A 602 -41.46 62.45 -24.67
C ASN A 602 -40.36 62.66 -23.62
#